data_AF-A0AAW1FFS9-F1
#
_entry.id   AF-A0AAW1FFS9-F1
#
_cell.length_a   1.000
_cell.length_b   1.000
_cell.length_c   1.000
_cell.angle_alpha   90.00
_cell.angle_beta   90.00
_cell.angle_gamma   90.00
#
_symmetry.space_group_name_H-M   'P 1'
#
loop_
_entity.id
_entity.type
_entity.pdbx_description
1 polymer ?
#
loop_
_entity_poly.entity_id
_entity_poly.type
_entity_poly.pdbx_seq_one_letter_code
_entity_poly.pdbx_strand_id
1 'polypeptide(L)'
;MAVQMPSAGLQLMHRLLRISTSGQRGLRSRDALRECRRETRTFSTFSVKCNESKGDSSDPSPPSVGLPSRRMRSLSPLERISSLLPQDALGPEVLQLRERDHQDPEQDANIRVSDTQEEDHGATPVEEDDPETPRPSDAETSVSPALPGESPLAFGELLVAEYRKKARVEFRKMFELQTGARLQSSWGVIPHDDVAGLPAGRFVKTNRGVRILVHRASLEDYTLYMKRGPAIAYPKDASEMLMMMDVTEGDRVLESGSGSGAMSLFLSRAVGCKGSVLSVEVREDHHRRAVLNYNRWRAAWSVRRGEEWPDNVQFHIGDLAEASPLLAARGFHAVALDLINPHLVLPAVVPHLHLGAVCAVYLANITQVIDLLEGLRCLALPLLCERIVEVQIRDWVVAPALQKDGRYCVRKDPVLDQDQREDADRELSAEEHPAFGSIPYIARPHPEQMSHTAFLVKLRKCVR
;
A
#
# COMPACT_ATOMS: atom_id res chain seq x y z
N MET A 1 -65.15 35.24 -10.07
CA MET A 1 -64.60 35.95 -8.89
C MET A 1 -63.15 35.56 -8.76
N ALA A 2 -62.27 36.54 -8.90
CA ALA A 2 -60.82 36.39 -8.90
C ALA A 2 -60.31 36.09 -7.49
N VAL A 3 -59.35 35.17 -7.38
CA VAL A 3 -58.33 35.22 -6.32
C VAL A 3 -56.98 34.90 -6.96
N GLN A 4 -56.16 35.94 -6.98
CA GLN A 4 -54.78 35.98 -7.44
C GLN A 4 -53.92 36.10 -6.17
N MET A 5 -52.94 35.23 -5.98
CA MET A 5 -51.83 35.46 -5.05
C MET A 5 -50.54 34.82 -5.62
N PRO A 6 -49.35 35.40 -5.31
CA PRO A 6 -48.20 35.38 -6.20
C PRO A 6 -47.00 34.56 -5.69
N SER A 7 -46.04 34.39 -6.60
CA SER A 7 -44.73 33.77 -6.49
C SER A 7 -43.90 34.18 -5.26
N ALA A 8 -43.39 33.20 -4.52
CA ALA A 8 -42.34 33.39 -3.52
C ALA A 8 -40.96 33.24 -4.17
N GLY A 9 -40.22 34.36 -4.25
CA GLY A 9 -38.80 34.37 -4.60
C GLY A 9 -37.93 34.18 -3.36
N LEU A 10 -36.97 33.25 -3.46
CA LEU A 10 -35.86 33.12 -2.52
C LEU A 10 -34.88 34.30 -2.71
N GLN A 11 -34.68 35.10 -1.67
CA GLN A 11 -33.54 36.01 -1.57
C GLN A 11 -32.44 35.36 -0.71
N LEU A 12 -31.35 34.94 -1.34
CA LEU A 12 -30.09 34.64 -0.67
C LEU A 12 -29.19 35.88 -0.78
N MET A 13 -28.82 36.47 0.35
CA MET A 13 -27.94 37.64 0.40
C MET A 13 -26.49 37.24 0.10
N HIS A 14 -25.95 37.70 -1.03
CA HIS A 14 -24.51 37.74 -1.30
C HIS A 14 -23.88 38.94 -0.58
N ARG A 15 -22.93 38.70 0.33
CA ARG A 15 -21.98 39.72 0.81
C ARG A 15 -20.80 39.79 -0.15
N LEU A 16 -20.77 40.85 -0.96
CA LEU A 16 -19.59 41.30 -1.72
C LEU A 16 -18.74 42.23 -0.84
N LEU A 17 -17.47 41.90 -0.63
CA LEU A 17 -16.47 42.83 -0.13
C LEU A 17 -15.81 43.53 -1.32
N ARG A 18 -16.13 44.80 -1.52
CA ARG A 18 -15.32 45.75 -2.32
C ARG A 18 -14.25 46.34 -1.40
N ILE A 19 -13.00 46.30 -1.84
CA ILE A 19 -11.98 47.23 -1.38
C ILE A 19 -11.50 47.99 -2.61
N SER A 20 -11.72 49.29 -2.63
CA SER A 20 -11.16 50.24 -3.60
C SER A 20 -10.51 51.39 -2.87
N THR A 21 -9.26 51.68 -3.20
CA THR A 21 -8.64 53.02 -3.23
C THR A 21 -7.35 52.86 -4.04
N SER A 22 -7.32 53.26 -5.31
CA SER A 22 -6.97 54.59 -5.83
C SER A 22 -5.48 54.95 -5.67
N GLY A 23 -4.78 55.00 -6.81
CA GLY A 23 -3.43 55.52 -6.94
C GLY A 23 -2.99 55.57 -8.40
N GLN A 24 -3.57 56.49 -9.19
CA GLN A 24 -3.07 56.82 -10.52
C GLN A 24 -1.83 57.73 -10.41
N ARG A 25 -0.77 57.40 -11.16
CA ARG A 25 0.03 58.35 -11.95
C ARG A 25 0.70 57.55 -13.09
N GLY A 26 0.34 57.87 -14.32
CA GLY A 26 0.93 57.27 -15.52
C GLY A 26 2.14 58.06 -16.02
N LEU A 27 2.92 57.46 -16.94
CA LEU A 27 3.27 58.01 -18.26
C LEU A 27 4.28 57.10 -19.01
N ARG A 28 3.84 56.65 -20.20
CA ARG A 28 4.55 56.48 -21.49
C ARG A 28 5.89 55.71 -21.61
N SER A 29 5.78 54.60 -22.36
CA SER A 29 6.50 54.26 -23.61
C SER A 29 8.03 54.30 -23.67
N ARG A 30 8.66 53.13 -23.91
CA ARG A 30 9.53 52.84 -25.07
C ARG A 30 10.16 51.44 -25.02
N ASP A 31 10.33 50.86 -26.21
CA ASP A 31 11.16 49.70 -26.54
C ASP A 31 12.57 49.76 -25.94
N ALA A 32 13.06 48.63 -25.43
CA ALA A 32 14.47 48.25 -25.49
C ALA A 32 14.65 46.75 -25.17
N LEU A 33 15.03 46.00 -26.20
CA LEU A 33 15.79 44.76 -26.11
C LEU A 33 17.05 44.98 -25.25
N ARG A 34 17.26 44.15 -24.21
CA ARG A 34 18.59 43.61 -23.87
C ARG A 34 18.55 42.49 -22.83
N GLU A 35 19.16 41.39 -23.25
CA GLU A 35 19.75 40.27 -22.50
C GLU A 35 19.68 40.30 -20.97
N CYS A 36 19.02 39.29 -20.39
CA CYS A 36 19.35 38.82 -19.05
C CYS A 36 19.71 37.33 -19.12
N ARG A 37 20.98 37.05 -18.77
CA ARG A 37 21.61 35.73 -18.76
C ARG A 37 20.86 34.77 -17.82
N ARG A 38 20.60 33.56 -18.33
CA ARG A 38 20.17 32.40 -17.54
C ARG A 38 21.38 31.86 -16.77
N GLU A 39 21.32 31.88 -15.44
CA GLU A 39 22.17 31.03 -14.60
C GLU A 39 21.40 29.74 -14.27
N THR A 40 21.62 28.71 -15.07
CA THR A 40 21.26 27.32 -14.77
C THR A 40 22.39 26.70 -13.95
N ARG A 41 22.13 26.40 -12.66
CA ARG A 41 22.96 25.48 -11.88
C ARG A 41 22.43 24.07 -12.03
N THR A 42 23.13 23.27 -12.82
CA THR A 42 22.98 21.81 -12.92
C THR A 42 23.73 21.14 -11.77
N PHE A 43 23.05 20.29 -11.00
CA PHE A 43 23.70 19.35 -10.08
C PHE A 43 23.82 17.98 -10.77
N SER A 44 25.07 17.53 -10.89
CA SER A 44 25.49 16.27 -11.49
C SER A 44 25.33 15.11 -10.50
N THR A 45 24.60 14.07 -10.89
CA THR A 45 24.53 12.78 -10.19
C THR A 45 25.56 11.83 -10.78
N PHE A 46 26.55 11.43 -9.97
CA PHE A 46 27.55 10.44 -10.34
C PHE A 46 26.92 9.05 -10.53
N SER A 47 27.25 8.43 -11.65
CA SER A 47 26.86 7.07 -12.04
C SER A 47 27.91 6.05 -11.56
N VAL A 48 27.43 4.93 -11.02
CA VAL A 48 28.23 3.78 -10.57
C VAL A 48 28.50 2.87 -11.77
N LYS A 49 29.78 2.68 -12.12
CA LYS A 49 30.22 1.71 -13.13
C LYS A 49 30.37 0.32 -12.51
N CYS A 50 29.67 -0.66 -13.08
CA CYS A 50 29.99 -2.08 -12.96
C CYS A 50 31.25 -2.39 -13.79
N ASN A 51 32.20 -3.15 -13.27
CA ASN A 51 33.32 -3.67 -14.04
C ASN A 51 33.30 -5.21 -14.02
N GLU A 52 33.42 -5.76 -15.23
CA GLU A 52 33.50 -7.17 -15.56
C GLU A 52 34.84 -7.80 -15.13
N SER A 53 34.78 -9.10 -14.88
CA SER A 53 35.87 -10.01 -14.54
C SER A 53 36.73 -10.40 -15.74
N LYS A 54 38.07 -10.37 -15.61
CA LYS A 54 39.03 -11.31 -16.23
C LYS A 54 40.48 -11.08 -15.74
N GLY A 55 41.16 -12.17 -15.39
CA GLY A 55 42.59 -12.38 -15.68
C GLY A 55 43.60 -12.31 -14.52
N ASP A 56 44.23 -13.45 -14.25
CA ASP A 56 45.35 -13.77 -13.35
C ASP A 56 46.54 -12.78 -13.29
N SER A 57 47.14 -12.63 -12.10
CA SER A 57 48.53 -13.05 -11.81
C SER A 57 48.98 -12.69 -10.36
N SER A 58 49.76 -13.61 -9.80
CA SER A 58 50.46 -13.72 -8.50
C SER A 58 51.29 -12.52 -7.99
N ASP A 59 51.23 -12.20 -6.68
CA ASP A 59 52.26 -12.44 -5.63
C ASP A 59 52.12 -11.51 -4.36
N PRO A 60 52.80 -11.76 -3.21
CA PRO A 60 52.15 -11.94 -1.90
C PRO A 60 52.19 -10.75 -0.91
N SER A 61 51.26 -10.78 0.05
CA SER A 61 51.10 -9.82 1.15
C SER A 61 51.93 -10.17 2.41
N PRO A 62 52.47 -9.16 3.16
CA PRO A 62 52.94 -9.34 4.53
C PRO A 62 51.82 -9.05 5.57
N PRO A 63 51.94 -9.55 6.83
CA PRO A 63 50.82 -9.64 7.76
C PRO A 63 50.61 -8.34 8.55
N SER A 64 49.36 -7.96 8.82
CA SER A 64 49.04 -6.91 9.80
C SER A 64 47.90 -7.31 10.74
N VAL A 65 48.34 -7.60 11.97
CA VAL A 65 47.74 -7.38 13.31
C VAL A 65 46.25 -6.98 13.35
N GLY A 66 45.42 -7.85 13.92
CA GLY A 66 44.02 -7.57 14.23
C GLY A 66 43.83 -6.59 15.38
N LEU A 67 42.99 -5.57 15.17
CA LEU A 67 42.46 -4.67 16.20
C LEU A 67 41.11 -5.20 16.71
N PRO A 68 40.83 -5.15 18.03
CA PRO A 68 39.61 -5.71 18.60
C PRO A 68 38.38 -4.83 18.29
N SER A 69 37.28 -5.49 17.93
CA SER A 69 35.98 -4.88 17.68
C SER A 69 35.43 -4.27 18.98
N ARG A 70 35.43 -2.94 19.10
CA ARG A 70 34.65 -2.23 20.12
C ARG A 70 33.17 -2.25 19.73
N ARG A 71 32.33 -2.96 20.47
CA ARG A 71 30.87 -2.85 20.39
C ARG A 71 30.47 -1.44 20.86
N MET A 72 30.19 -0.54 19.92
CA MET A 72 29.60 0.76 20.20
C MET A 72 28.13 0.58 20.61
N ARG A 73 27.74 1.12 21.76
CA ARG A 73 26.34 1.21 22.20
C ARG A 73 25.56 2.07 21.21
N SER A 74 24.33 1.68 20.89
CA SER A 74 23.45 2.48 20.03
C SER A 74 22.99 3.74 20.77
N LEU A 75 23.16 4.89 20.13
CA LEU A 75 22.76 6.18 20.68
C LEU A 75 21.24 6.31 20.81
N SER A 76 20.78 6.91 21.90
CA SER A 76 19.37 7.22 22.12
C SER A 76 18.83 8.18 21.03
N PRO A 77 17.51 8.23 20.82
CA PRO A 77 16.91 9.18 19.86
C PRO A 77 17.30 10.64 20.14
N LEU A 78 17.47 11.00 21.42
CA LEU A 78 17.85 12.36 21.82
C LEU A 78 19.32 12.66 21.50
N GLU A 79 20.22 11.69 21.74
CA GLU A 79 21.65 11.79 21.41
C GLU A 79 21.86 11.99 19.90
N ARG A 80 21.12 11.23 19.07
CA ARG A 80 21.17 11.34 17.61
C ARG A 80 20.71 12.69 17.09
N ILE A 81 19.70 13.29 17.70
CA ILE A 81 19.24 14.63 17.33
C ILE A 81 20.26 15.68 17.79
N SER A 82 20.81 15.52 19.00
CA SER A 82 21.82 16.45 19.52
C SER A 82 23.10 16.49 18.68
N SER A 83 23.51 15.35 18.09
CA SER A 83 24.73 15.25 17.28
C SER A 83 24.60 15.92 15.90
N LEU A 84 23.39 16.28 15.50
CA LEU A 84 23.10 16.94 14.22
C LEU A 84 22.99 18.47 14.35
N LEU A 85 23.03 19.01 15.58
CA LEU A 85 22.92 20.45 15.84
C LEU A 85 24.31 21.08 16.11
N PRO A 86 24.58 22.31 15.61
CA PRO A 86 25.78 23.07 15.96
C PRO A 86 25.86 23.29 17.47
N GLN A 87 27.08 23.28 18.04
CA GLN A 87 27.28 23.40 19.50
C GLN A 87 26.63 24.66 20.09
N ASP A 88 26.63 25.74 19.29
CA ASP A 88 26.11 27.06 19.64
C ASP A 88 24.58 27.10 19.76
N ALA A 89 23.89 26.05 19.31
CA ALA A 89 22.43 25.91 19.38
C ALA A 89 21.96 25.00 20.53
N LEU A 90 22.88 24.44 21.33
CA LEU A 90 22.55 23.52 22.43
C LEU A 90 22.39 24.27 23.75
N GLY A 91 21.34 23.94 24.50
CA GLY A 91 21.12 24.48 25.85
C GLY A 91 22.14 23.96 26.88
N PRO A 92 22.34 24.68 28.00
CA PRO A 92 23.35 24.34 29.01
C PRO A 92 23.15 22.97 29.66
N GLU A 93 21.91 22.49 29.75
CA GLU A 93 21.58 21.16 30.29
C GLU A 93 22.09 20.02 29.38
N VAL A 94 22.08 20.23 28.06
CA VAL A 94 22.55 19.24 27.08
C VAL A 94 24.08 19.19 27.03
N LEU A 95 24.74 20.33 27.26
CA LEU A 95 26.20 20.40 27.36
C LEU A 95 26.71 19.66 28.60
N GLN A 96 26.05 19.81 29.76
CA GLN A 96 26.40 19.09 30.99
C GLN A 96 26.25 17.56 30.87
N LEU A 97 25.27 17.09 30.10
CA LEU A 97 25.11 15.66 29.82
C LEU A 97 26.24 15.09 28.96
N ARG A 98 26.76 15.87 28.00
CA ARG A 98 27.93 15.48 27.19
C ARG A 98 29.21 15.41 28.02
N GLU A 99 29.38 16.31 28.98
CA GLU A 99 30.56 16.32 29.86
C GLU A 99 30.55 15.15 30.85
N ARG A 100 29.37 14.71 31.32
CA ARG A 100 29.22 13.52 32.17
C ARG A 100 29.62 12.23 31.46
N ASP A 101 29.22 12.05 30.20
CA ASP A 101 29.56 10.83 29.44
C ASP A 101 31.07 10.71 29.11
N HIS A 102 31.83 11.80 29.21
CA HIS A 102 33.28 11.79 29.00
C HIS A 102 34.09 11.51 30.28
N GLN A 103 33.47 11.44 31.46
CA GLN A 103 34.16 11.29 32.75
C GLN A 103 34.08 9.90 33.39
N ASP A 104 33.31 8.94 32.85
CA ASP A 104 33.23 7.58 33.40
C ASP A 104 33.76 6.50 32.43
N PRO A 105 35.04 6.08 32.54
CA PRO A 105 35.54 4.87 31.89
C PRO A 105 35.71 3.66 32.83
N GLU A 106 35.41 3.76 34.14
CA GLU A 106 35.76 2.71 35.11
C GLU A 106 34.60 2.28 36.00
N GLN A 107 33.59 1.62 35.43
CA GLN A 107 32.66 0.80 36.20
C GLN A 107 31.91 -0.21 35.32
N ASP A 108 32.67 -1.11 34.67
CA ASP A 108 32.08 -2.36 34.15
C ASP A 108 33.20 -3.39 33.87
N ALA A 109 33.86 -3.82 34.94
CA ALA A 109 34.78 -4.95 34.91
C ALA A 109 34.62 -5.77 36.20
N ASN A 110 33.53 -6.54 36.31
CA ASN A 110 33.45 -7.70 37.20
C ASN A 110 32.16 -8.51 36.99
N ILE A 111 32.10 -9.35 35.95
CA ILE A 111 31.36 -10.62 36.03
C ILE A 111 32.21 -11.68 35.32
N ARG A 112 32.77 -12.59 36.13
CA ARG A 112 33.57 -13.75 35.70
C ARG A 112 32.65 -14.75 34.98
N VAL A 113 33.09 -15.17 33.79
CA VAL A 113 32.53 -16.31 33.05
C VAL A 113 33.18 -17.58 33.62
N SER A 114 32.39 -18.45 34.24
CA SER A 114 32.78 -19.82 34.56
C SER A 114 32.20 -20.74 33.49
N ASP A 115 33.08 -21.35 32.69
CA ASP A 115 32.78 -22.49 31.84
C ASP A 115 32.22 -23.64 32.68
N THR A 116 31.04 -24.11 32.30
CA THR A 116 30.54 -25.45 32.67
C THR A 116 29.96 -26.08 31.42
N GLN A 117 30.62 -27.17 30.99
CA GLN A 117 30.03 -28.19 30.14
C GLN A 117 29.04 -28.99 30.99
N GLU A 118 27.86 -29.24 30.44
CA GLU A 118 26.89 -30.29 30.77
C GLU A 118 25.69 -30.02 29.85
N GLU A 119 24.91 -30.95 29.33
CA GLU A 119 24.97 -32.38 29.09
C GLU A 119 23.63 -32.67 28.35
N ASP A 120 23.59 -33.79 27.68
CA ASP A 120 22.48 -34.30 26.89
C ASP A 120 21.24 -34.59 27.75
N HIS A 121 20.14 -33.85 27.53
CA HIS A 121 18.81 -34.26 27.98
C HIS A 121 17.83 -34.20 26.82
N GLY A 122 17.52 -35.41 26.33
CA GLY A 122 16.54 -35.68 25.29
C GLY A 122 15.19 -35.04 25.59
N ALA A 123 14.70 -34.27 24.63
CA ALA A 123 13.32 -33.81 24.60
C ALA A 123 12.46 -34.91 23.97
N THR A 124 11.65 -35.55 24.82
CA THR A 124 10.48 -36.33 24.42
C THR A 124 9.55 -35.48 23.54
N PRO A 125 9.00 -36.03 22.44
CA PRO A 125 8.01 -35.33 21.64
C PRO A 125 6.71 -35.22 22.44
N VAL A 126 6.19 -34.00 22.59
CA VAL A 126 4.81 -33.78 23.00
C VAL A 126 3.96 -34.07 21.76
N GLU A 127 3.35 -35.25 21.74
CA GLU A 127 2.28 -35.60 20.81
C GLU A 127 1.10 -34.67 21.13
N GLU A 128 0.80 -33.73 20.22
CA GLU A 128 -0.51 -33.08 20.21
C GLU A 128 -1.50 -34.08 19.64
N ASP A 129 -2.42 -34.52 20.50
CA ASP A 129 -3.55 -35.41 20.21
C ASP A 129 -4.27 -35.00 18.91
N ASP A 130 -4.36 -35.96 17.98
CA ASP A 130 -5.32 -35.94 16.88
C ASP A 130 -6.74 -36.01 17.47
N PRO A 131 -7.69 -35.16 17.08
CA PRO A 131 -9.09 -35.41 17.43
C PRO A 131 -9.58 -36.61 16.63
N GLU A 132 -9.88 -37.68 17.35
CA GLU A 132 -10.53 -38.89 16.87
C GLU A 132 -11.78 -38.58 16.01
N THR A 133 -11.97 -39.47 15.04
CA THR A 133 -13.04 -39.53 14.06
C THR A 133 -14.43 -39.45 14.71
N PRO A 134 -15.37 -38.61 14.21
CA PRO A 134 -16.75 -38.68 14.67
C PRO A 134 -17.44 -39.92 14.09
N ARG A 135 -18.12 -40.67 14.94
CA ARG A 135 -19.07 -41.74 14.55
C ARG A 135 -20.31 -41.12 13.88
N PRO A 136 -20.99 -41.83 12.96
CA PRO A 136 -21.92 -41.23 12.03
C PRO A 136 -23.33 -41.19 12.59
N SER A 137 -23.82 -40.01 12.96
CA SER A 137 -25.25 -39.70 12.92
C SER A 137 -25.41 -38.19 13.07
N ASP A 138 -25.47 -37.51 11.93
CA ASP A 138 -26.51 -36.53 11.63
C ASP A 138 -26.25 -36.05 10.20
N ALA A 139 -27.33 -35.88 9.43
CA ALA A 139 -27.28 -35.50 8.03
C ALA A 139 -26.77 -34.05 7.90
N GLU A 140 -25.46 -33.86 8.01
CA GLU A 140 -24.82 -32.60 7.71
C GLU A 140 -24.86 -32.39 6.19
N THR A 141 -25.51 -31.31 5.79
CA THR A 141 -25.43 -30.80 4.42
C THR A 141 -23.97 -30.44 4.17
N SER A 142 -23.22 -31.33 3.54
CA SER A 142 -21.78 -31.17 3.31
C SER A 142 -21.55 -29.89 2.50
N VAL A 143 -21.17 -28.81 3.17
CA VAL A 143 -20.71 -27.59 2.51
C VAL A 143 -19.48 -27.97 1.72
N SER A 144 -19.48 -27.71 0.41
CA SER A 144 -18.35 -28.04 -0.45
C SER A 144 -17.06 -27.45 0.11
N PRO A 145 -15.93 -28.18 0.07
CA PRO A 145 -14.66 -27.70 0.63
C PRO A 145 -14.08 -26.47 -0.11
N ALA A 146 -14.70 -26.07 -1.23
CA ALA A 146 -14.36 -24.90 -2.01
C ALA A 146 -15.51 -23.88 -2.01
N LEU A 147 -15.18 -22.60 -2.22
CA LEU A 147 -16.16 -21.56 -2.50
C LEU A 147 -17.04 -21.94 -3.69
N PRO A 148 -18.33 -21.57 -3.71
CA PRO A 148 -19.21 -21.88 -4.83
C PRO A 148 -18.63 -21.43 -6.18
N GLY A 149 -18.52 -22.37 -7.12
CA GLY A 149 -17.97 -22.12 -8.46
C GLY A 149 -16.45 -22.09 -8.55
N GLU A 150 -15.73 -22.46 -7.49
CA GLU A 150 -14.26 -22.57 -7.53
C GLU A 150 -13.78 -24.02 -7.57
N SER A 151 -12.83 -24.29 -8.47
CA SER A 151 -12.12 -25.56 -8.54
C SER A 151 -11.09 -25.70 -7.41
N PRO A 152 -10.59 -26.90 -7.14
CA PRO A 152 -9.33 -27.08 -6.41
C PRO A 152 -8.17 -26.34 -7.08
N LEU A 153 -7.14 -26.01 -6.30
CA LEU A 153 -5.98 -25.27 -6.80
C LEU A 153 -5.30 -26.01 -7.95
N ALA A 154 -5.17 -25.35 -9.10
CA ALA A 154 -4.55 -25.91 -10.29
C ALA A 154 -3.25 -25.18 -10.68
N PHE A 155 -2.38 -25.88 -11.41
CA PHE A 155 -1.16 -25.29 -11.95
C PHE A 155 -1.50 -24.13 -12.90
N GLY A 156 -0.70 -23.07 -12.87
CA GLY A 156 -0.93 -21.80 -13.56
C GLY A 156 -1.64 -20.74 -12.72
N GLU A 157 -2.24 -21.11 -11.59
CA GLU A 157 -2.87 -20.14 -10.68
C GLU A 157 -1.84 -19.27 -9.93
N LEU A 158 -2.25 -18.06 -9.57
CA LEU A 158 -1.50 -17.17 -8.68
C LEU A 158 -2.00 -17.30 -7.25
N LEU A 159 -1.09 -17.67 -6.36
CA LEU A 159 -1.37 -17.93 -4.95
C LEU A 159 -0.57 -16.99 -4.06
N VAL A 160 -1.06 -16.81 -2.84
CA VAL A 160 -0.37 -16.13 -1.75
C VAL A 160 -0.16 -17.15 -0.64
N ALA A 161 1.09 -17.26 -0.21
CA ALA A 161 1.47 -17.98 1.00
C ALA A 161 1.69 -16.97 2.13
N GLU A 162 1.03 -17.19 3.26
CA GLU A 162 1.09 -16.32 4.43
C GLU A 162 1.36 -17.13 5.70
N TYR A 163 2.32 -16.67 6.50
CA TYR A 163 2.60 -17.19 7.83
C TYR A 163 2.49 -16.07 8.85
N ARG A 164 1.68 -16.31 9.88
CA ARG A 164 1.49 -15.38 11.00
C ARG A 164 2.00 -15.98 12.30
N LYS A 165 2.65 -15.16 13.12
CA LYS A 165 3.05 -15.48 14.49
C LYS A 165 2.49 -14.42 15.43
N LYS A 166 1.73 -14.83 16.46
CA LYS A 166 1.10 -13.92 17.44
C LYS A 166 0.36 -12.74 16.76
N ALA A 167 -0.48 -13.07 15.77
CA ALA A 167 -1.24 -12.13 14.94
C ALA A 167 -0.44 -11.15 14.04
N ARG A 168 0.90 -11.26 14.00
CA ARG A 168 1.74 -10.50 13.06
C ARG A 168 2.05 -11.35 11.83
N VAL A 169 2.05 -10.72 10.66
CA VAL A 169 2.47 -11.35 9.41
C VAL A 169 4.00 -11.38 9.39
N GLU A 170 4.57 -12.58 9.48
CA GLU A 170 6.03 -12.81 9.47
C GLU A 170 6.55 -13.14 8.07
N PHE A 171 5.68 -13.69 7.22
CA PHE A 171 5.98 -14.00 5.83
C PHE A 171 4.72 -13.91 5.01
N ARG A 172 4.80 -13.19 3.89
CA ARG A 172 3.76 -13.16 2.86
C ARG A 172 4.43 -13.09 1.50
N LYS A 173 4.08 -14.00 0.60
CA LYS A 173 4.66 -14.06 -0.74
C LYS A 173 3.66 -14.54 -1.76
N MET A 174 3.53 -13.79 -2.85
CA MET A 174 2.81 -14.23 -4.04
C MET A 174 3.71 -15.12 -4.89
N PHE A 175 3.17 -16.21 -5.40
CA PHE A 175 3.85 -17.13 -6.32
C PHE A 175 2.86 -17.73 -7.32
N GLU A 176 3.39 -18.28 -8.40
CA GLU A 176 2.62 -19.00 -9.41
C GLU A 176 2.77 -20.50 -9.15
N LEU A 177 1.65 -21.22 -9.11
CA LEU A 177 1.66 -22.66 -8.89
C LEU A 177 2.15 -23.36 -10.17
N GLN A 178 3.22 -24.12 -10.07
CA GLN A 178 3.92 -24.70 -11.23
C GLN A 178 4.39 -26.11 -10.90
N THR A 179 4.27 -27.05 -11.84
CA THR A 179 4.65 -28.45 -11.67
C THR A 179 6.15 -28.59 -11.35
N GLY A 180 6.48 -29.37 -10.33
CA GLY A 180 7.87 -29.62 -9.91
C GLY A 180 8.59 -28.43 -9.28
N ALA A 181 7.94 -27.26 -9.17
CA ALA A 181 8.51 -26.08 -8.53
C ALA A 181 8.32 -26.11 -7.01
N ARG A 182 9.02 -25.21 -6.30
CA ARG A 182 9.06 -25.18 -4.84
C ARG A 182 8.99 -23.74 -4.34
N LEU A 183 8.13 -23.49 -3.37
CA LEU A 183 8.09 -22.23 -2.64
C LEU A 183 9.15 -22.27 -1.54
N GLN A 184 10.17 -21.41 -1.67
CA GLN A 184 11.21 -21.22 -0.67
C GLN A 184 10.87 -20.06 0.27
N SER A 185 11.03 -20.30 1.58
CA SER A 185 10.89 -19.30 2.65
C SER A 185 11.91 -19.58 3.77
N SER A 186 12.11 -18.60 4.66
CA SER A 186 12.89 -18.78 5.90
C SER A 186 12.27 -19.80 6.86
N TRP A 187 10.97 -20.08 6.71
CA TRP A 187 10.17 -20.99 7.53
C TRP A 187 10.11 -22.42 6.95
N GLY A 188 10.85 -22.68 5.89
CA GLY A 188 10.92 -23.97 5.21
C GLY A 188 10.47 -23.91 3.75
N VAL A 189 10.40 -25.09 3.13
CA VAL A 189 10.07 -25.28 1.72
C VAL A 189 8.74 -25.99 1.59
N ILE A 190 7.92 -25.54 0.64
CA ILE A 190 6.67 -26.18 0.22
C ILE A 190 6.80 -26.59 -1.26
N PRO A 191 6.82 -27.88 -1.60
CA PRO A 191 6.68 -28.35 -2.97
C PRO A 191 5.32 -27.91 -3.56
N HIS A 192 5.30 -27.43 -4.79
CA HIS A 192 4.05 -27.00 -5.43
C HIS A 192 3.11 -28.18 -5.70
N ASP A 193 3.67 -29.37 -5.95
CA ASP A 193 2.87 -30.57 -6.19
C ASP A 193 2.06 -30.98 -4.93
N ASP A 194 2.51 -30.58 -3.74
CA ASP A 194 1.78 -30.79 -2.47
C ASP A 194 0.63 -29.76 -2.28
N VAL A 195 0.62 -28.69 -3.06
CA VAL A 195 -0.41 -27.63 -3.03
C VAL A 195 -1.49 -27.86 -4.08
N ALA A 196 -1.10 -28.39 -5.24
CA ALA A 196 -2.04 -28.69 -6.33
C ALA A 196 -3.11 -29.70 -5.88
N GLY A 197 -4.35 -29.47 -6.30
CA GLY A 197 -5.51 -30.30 -5.93
C GLY A 197 -6.08 -30.02 -4.55
N LEU A 198 -5.45 -29.19 -3.71
CA LEU A 198 -6.02 -28.77 -2.44
C LEU A 198 -7.07 -27.65 -2.64
N PRO A 199 -8.03 -27.50 -1.70
CA PRO A 199 -8.86 -26.30 -1.64
C PRO A 199 -8.03 -25.07 -1.29
N ALA A 200 -8.43 -23.91 -1.83
CA ALA A 200 -7.85 -22.62 -1.44
C ALA A 200 -8.14 -22.30 0.04
N GLY A 201 -7.19 -21.68 0.73
CA GLY A 201 -7.31 -21.33 2.15
C GLY A 201 -6.88 -22.42 3.13
N ARG A 202 -6.17 -23.46 2.65
CA ARG A 202 -5.62 -24.53 3.50
C ARG A 202 -4.24 -24.16 4.04
N PHE A 203 -3.97 -24.65 5.25
CA PHE A 203 -2.62 -24.65 5.79
C PHE A 203 -1.82 -25.82 5.20
N VAL A 204 -0.64 -25.54 4.69
CA VAL A 204 0.31 -26.52 4.16
C VAL A 204 1.53 -26.54 5.08
N LYS A 205 1.96 -27.74 5.49
CA LYS A 205 3.14 -27.91 6.34
C LYS A 205 4.40 -27.79 5.49
N THR A 206 5.37 -26.99 5.93
CA THR A 206 6.71 -26.98 5.33
C THR A 206 7.50 -28.22 5.75
N ASN A 207 8.63 -28.48 5.09
CA ASN A 207 9.60 -29.49 5.52
C ASN A 207 10.17 -29.28 6.94
N ARG A 208 9.94 -28.12 7.57
CA ARG A 208 10.32 -27.81 8.95
C ARG A 208 9.13 -27.92 9.93
N GLY A 209 7.98 -28.43 9.47
CA GLY A 209 6.76 -28.57 10.28
C GLY A 209 5.94 -27.29 10.45
N VAL A 210 6.37 -26.15 9.90
CA VAL A 210 5.64 -24.87 10.01
C VAL A 210 4.40 -24.89 9.12
N ARG A 211 3.24 -24.49 9.65
CA ARG A 211 1.99 -24.38 8.89
C ARG A 211 1.91 -23.00 8.21
N ILE A 212 1.82 -22.97 6.89
CA ILE A 212 1.66 -21.74 6.09
C ILE A 212 0.29 -21.77 5.41
N LEU A 213 -0.48 -20.68 5.54
CA LEU A 213 -1.76 -20.53 4.85
C LEU A 213 -1.51 -20.28 3.37
N VAL A 214 -2.12 -21.07 2.49
CA VAL A 214 -2.07 -20.85 1.04
C VAL A 214 -3.46 -20.55 0.51
N HIS A 215 -3.63 -19.41 -0.13
CA HIS A 215 -4.90 -19.00 -0.75
C HIS A 215 -4.67 -18.34 -2.11
N ARG A 216 -5.74 -18.15 -2.88
CA ARG A 216 -5.68 -17.47 -4.18
C ARG A 216 -5.37 -15.99 -3.98
N ALA A 217 -4.53 -15.44 -4.86
CA ALA A 217 -4.26 -14.01 -4.88
C ALA A 217 -5.55 -13.25 -5.23
N SER A 218 -5.95 -12.31 -4.39
CA SER A 218 -6.92 -11.28 -4.78
C SER A 218 -6.27 -10.31 -5.78
N LEU A 219 -7.07 -9.44 -6.40
CA LEU A 219 -6.50 -8.38 -7.25
C LEU A 219 -5.71 -7.35 -6.42
N GLU A 220 -6.13 -7.12 -5.18
CA GLU A 220 -5.37 -6.31 -4.23
C GLU A 220 -3.98 -6.92 -4.00
N ASP A 221 -3.92 -8.22 -3.69
CA ASP A 221 -2.64 -8.96 -3.56
C ASP A 221 -1.80 -8.82 -4.82
N TYR A 222 -2.42 -9.10 -5.98
CA TYR A 222 -1.72 -9.10 -7.25
C TYR A 222 -1.08 -7.75 -7.55
N THR A 223 -1.82 -6.66 -7.39
CA THR A 223 -1.31 -5.31 -7.68
C THR A 223 -0.18 -4.90 -6.74
N LEU A 224 -0.20 -5.35 -5.48
CA LEU A 224 0.88 -5.11 -4.51
C LEU A 224 2.15 -5.94 -4.78
N TYR A 225 2.01 -7.18 -5.27
CA TYR A 225 3.11 -8.13 -5.43
C TYR A 225 3.58 -8.37 -6.87
N MET A 226 2.86 -7.87 -7.88
CA MET A 226 3.28 -7.99 -9.28
C MET A 226 4.60 -7.28 -9.54
N LYS A 227 5.27 -7.64 -10.65
CA LYS A 227 6.48 -6.91 -11.07
C LYS A 227 6.10 -5.47 -11.40
N ARG A 228 6.87 -4.51 -10.92
CA ARG A 228 6.60 -3.07 -11.13
C ARG A 228 7.74 -2.42 -11.91
N GLY A 229 7.39 -1.45 -12.74
CA GLY A 229 8.34 -0.48 -13.30
C GLY A 229 8.30 0.78 -12.43
N PRO A 230 7.25 1.61 -12.58
CA PRO A 230 6.99 2.76 -11.72
C PRO A 230 6.23 2.40 -10.44
N ALA A 231 6.09 3.40 -9.55
CA ALA A 231 5.14 3.36 -8.44
C ALA A 231 3.70 3.13 -8.95
N ILE A 232 2.85 2.56 -8.10
CA ILE A 232 1.45 2.24 -8.44
C ILE A 232 0.50 3.15 -7.67
N ALA A 233 -0.69 3.39 -8.23
CA ALA A 233 -1.85 3.74 -7.43
C ALA A 233 -2.18 2.56 -6.50
N TYR A 234 -2.07 2.77 -5.19
CA TYR A 234 -2.36 1.73 -4.21
C TYR A 234 -3.86 1.38 -4.22
N PRO A 235 -4.24 0.15 -3.83
CA PRO A 235 -5.63 -0.29 -3.85
C PRO A 235 -6.62 0.67 -3.13
N LYS A 236 -6.19 1.30 -2.04
CA LYS A 236 -6.99 2.32 -1.33
C LYS A 236 -7.34 3.53 -2.20
N ASP A 237 -6.37 3.97 -3.01
CA ASP A 237 -6.50 5.15 -3.86
C ASP A 237 -7.25 4.78 -5.14
N ALA A 238 -6.94 3.61 -5.71
CA ALA A 238 -7.67 3.07 -6.85
C ALA A 238 -9.16 2.90 -6.54
N SER A 239 -9.51 2.39 -5.35
CA SER A 239 -10.91 2.23 -4.91
C SER A 239 -11.63 3.58 -4.81
N GLU A 240 -10.99 4.60 -4.22
CA GLU A 240 -11.59 5.93 -4.14
C GLU A 240 -11.70 6.58 -5.53
N MET A 241 -10.72 6.40 -6.42
CA MET A 241 -10.80 6.91 -7.80
C MET A 241 -11.95 6.26 -8.58
N LEU A 242 -12.15 4.95 -8.48
CA LEU A 242 -13.30 4.26 -9.09
C LEU A 242 -14.62 4.84 -8.57
N MET A 243 -14.73 5.05 -7.25
CA MET A 243 -15.90 5.65 -6.61
C MET A 243 -16.11 7.11 -7.06
N MET A 244 -15.04 7.89 -7.21
CA MET A 244 -15.12 9.25 -7.74
C MET A 244 -15.68 9.27 -9.16
N MET A 245 -15.20 8.34 -9.99
CA MET A 245 -15.54 8.24 -11.41
C MET A 245 -16.91 7.62 -11.67
N ASP A 246 -17.48 6.91 -10.70
CA ASP A 246 -18.75 6.18 -10.84
C ASP A 246 -18.70 5.16 -12.00
N VAL A 247 -17.59 4.42 -12.11
CA VAL A 247 -17.38 3.44 -13.19
C VAL A 247 -18.22 2.20 -12.95
N THR A 248 -18.97 1.81 -13.97
CA THR A 248 -19.89 0.67 -13.96
C THR A 248 -19.74 -0.22 -15.20
N GLU A 249 -20.38 -1.39 -15.16
CA GLU A 249 -20.39 -2.34 -16.28
C GLU A 249 -20.88 -1.68 -17.58
N GLY A 250 -20.10 -1.83 -18.66
CA GLY A 250 -20.43 -1.22 -19.96
C GLY A 250 -19.75 0.11 -20.24
N ASP A 251 -19.15 0.74 -19.22
CA ASP A 251 -18.51 2.04 -19.41
C ASP A 251 -17.26 1.97 -20.29
N ARG A 252 -17.01 3.09 -20.97
CA ARG A 252 -15.76 3.36 -21.69
C ARG A 252 -14.91 4.32 -20.90
N VAL A 253 -13.77 3.85 -20.40
CA VAL A 253 -12.86 4.65 -19.57
C VAL A 253 -11.55 4.90 -20.31
N LEU A 254 -11.07 6.13 -20.23
CA LEU A 254 -9.72 6.50 -20.67
C LEU A 254 -8.79 6.51 -19.46
N GLU A 255 -7.68 5.81 -19.55
CA GLU A 255 -6.59 5.85 -18.59
C GLU A 255 -5.35 6.43 -19.28
N SER A 256 -4.58 7.24 -18.56
CA SER A 256 -3.23 7.58 -18.99
C SER A 256 -2.25 7.59 -17.82
N GLY A 257 -1.06 7.04 -18.09
CA GLY A 257 -0.13 6.56 -17.07
C GLY A 257 -0.41 5.10 -16.75
N SER A 258 -0.31 4.21 -17.75
CA SER A 258 -0.52 2.76 -17.54
C SER A 258 0.41 2.23 -16.44
N GLY A 259 1.65 2.73 -16.43
CA GLY A 259 2.66 2.38 -15.43
C GLY A 259 2.92 0.88 -15.34
N SER A 260 2.51 0.25 -14.23
CA SER A 260 2.61 -1.22 -14.06
C SER A 260 1.29 -1.96 -14.34
N GLY A 261 0.22 -1.26 -14.75
CA GLY A 261 -1.10 -1.83 -15.03
C GLY A 261 -1.99 -2.03 -13.80
N ALA A 262 -1.66 -1.42 -12.65
CA ALA A 262 -2.42 -1.61 -11.41
C ALA A 262 -3.84 -1.04 -11.53
N MET A 263 -3.94 0.25 -11.86
CA MET A 263 -5.21 0.94 -12.07
C MET A 263 -5.96 0.32 -13.27
N SER A 264 -5.27 0.01 -14.37
CA SER A 264 -5.83 -0.68 -15.53
C SER A 264 -6.60 -1.96 -15.17
N LEU A 265 -6.08 -2.78 -14.25
CA LEU A 265 -6.75 -4.00 -13.80
C LEU A 265 -8.01 -3.72 -12.97
N PHE A 266 -7.98 -2.68 -12.13
CA PHE A 266 -9.16 -2.27 -11.37
C PHE A 266 -10.25 -1.69 -12.29
N LEU A 267 -9.87 -0.85 -13.25
CA LEU A 267 -10.78 -0.34 -14.28
C LEU A 267 -11.36 -1.48 -15.13
N SER A 268 -10.52 -2.41 -15.56
CA SER A 268 -10.91 -3.62 -16.30
C SER A 268 -11.98 -4.42 -15.55
N ARG A 269 -11.84 -4.58 -14.23
CA ARG A 269 -12.87 -5.22 -13.42
C ARG A 269 -14.17 -4.43 -13.40
N ALA A 270 -14.08 -3.12 -13.21
CA ALA A 270 -15.25 -2.26 -13.01
C ALA A 270 -16.11 -2.12 -14.28
N VAL A 271 -15.47 -1.99 -15.45
CA VAL A 271 -16.19 -1.87 -16.74
C VAL A 271 -16.74 -3.21 -17.25
N GLY A 272 -16.16 -4.31 -16.76
CA GLY A 272 -16.53 -5.69 -17.06
C GLY A 272 -16.58 -6.06 -18.54
N CYS A 273 -17.37 -7.07 -18.90
CA CYS A 273 -17.33 -7.69 -20.23
C CYS A 273 -17.97 -6.84 -21.33
N LYS A 274 -18.85 -5.89 -20.98
CA LYS A 274 -19.53 -4.99 -21.93
C LYS A 274 -18.80 -3.66 -22.12
N GLY A 275 -17.92 -3.31 -21.19
CA GLY A 275 -17.18 -2.06 -21.21
C GLY A 275 -15.77 -2.19 -21.78
N SER A 276 -15.03 -1.09 -21.77
CA SER A 276 -13.65 -1.06 -22.28
C SER A 276 -12.81 0.03 -21.64
N VAL A 277 -11.53 -0.24 -21.45
CA VAL A 277 -10.51 0.70 -21.00
C VAL A 277 -9.54 0.96 -22.16
N LEU A 278 -9.35 2.22 -22.53
CA LEU A 278 -8.23 2.63 -23.39
C LEU A 278 -7.14 3.18 -22.47
N SER A 279 -5.99 2.51 -22.40
CA SER A 279 -4.88 2.93 -21.56
C SER A 279 -3.71 3.42 -22.41
N VAL A 280 -3.33 4.69 -22.24
CA VAL A 280 -2.26 5.35 -23.02
C VAL A 280 -1.01 5.53 -22.15
N GLU A 281 0.12 5.04 -22.62
CA GLU A 281 1.41 5.14 -21.94
C GLU A 281 2.51 5.64 -22.88
N VAL A 282 3.24 6.65 -22.45
CA VAL A 282 4.30 7.27 -23.28
C VAL A 282 5.58 6.46 -23.27
N ARG A 283 5.85 5.72 -22.19
CA ARG A 283 7.07 4.93 -22.02
C ARG A 283 6.89 3.48 -22.43
N GLU A 284 7.69 3.02 -23.38
CA GLU A 284 7.59 1.66 -23.92
C GLU A 284 7.85 0.57 -22.88
N ASP A 285 8.81 0.76 -21.97
CA ASP A 285 9.12 -0.18 -20.90
C ASP A 285 7.95 -0.37 -19.92
N HIS A 286 7.28 0.74 -19.57
CA HIS A 286 6.08 0.73 -18.74
C HIS A 286 4.90 0.09 -19.48
N HIS A 287 4.68 0.46 -20.74
CA HIS A 287 3.64 -0.14 -21.58
C HIS A 287 3.79 -1.67 -21.64
N ARG A 288 4.98 -2.17 -21.97
CA ARG A 288 5.28 -3.61 -22.00
C ARG A 288 5.04 -4.27 -20.64
N ARG A 289 5.38 -3.58 -19.53
CA ARG A 289 5.15 -4.09 -18.17
C ARG A 289 3.65 -4.21 -17.87
N ALA A 290 2.86 -3.18 -18.17
CA ALA A 290 1.42 -3.17 -17.95
C ALA A 290 0.72 -4.29 -18.74
N VAL A 291 1.05 -4.44 -20.03
CA VAL A 291 0.53 -5.53 -20.88
C VAL A 291 0.87 -6.91 -20.31
N LEU A 292 2.12 -7.12 -19.88
CA LEU A 292 2.54 -8.40 -19.31
C LEU A 292 1.81 -8.73 -18.00
N ASN A 293 1.64 -7.74 -17.11
CA ASN A 293 0.93 -7.94 -15.86
C ASN A 293 -0.57 -8.20 -16.11
N TYR A 294 -1.18 -7.46 -17.03
CA TYR A 294 -2.57 -7.68 -17.45
C TYR A 294 -2.78 -9.12 -17.96
N ASN A 295 -1.97 -9.55 -18.93
CA ASN A 295 -2.07 -10.89 -19.50
C ASN A 295 -1.80 -11.98 -18.47
N ARG A 296 -0.86 -11.76 -17.55
CA ARG A 296 -0.57 -12.72 -16.47
C ARG A 296 -1.74 -12.87 -15.51
N TRP A 297 -2.40 -11.77 -15.14
CA TRP A 297 -3.61 -11.82 -14.33
C TRP A 297 -4.73 -12.56 -15.07
N ARG A 298 -4.95 -12.27 -16.35
CA ARG A 298 -5.96 -12.95 -17.18
C ARG A 298 -5.72 -14.46 -17.26
N ALA A 299 -4.48 -14.86 -17.53
CA ALA A 299 -4.09 -16.27 -17.61
C ALA A 299 -4.26 -17.01 -16.28
N ALA A 300 -3.94 -16.37 -15.16
CA ALA A 300 -4.15 -16.97 -13.84
C ALA A 300 -5.65 -17.04 -13.48
N TRP A 301 -6.44 -16.07 -13.91
CA TRP A 301 -7.88 -16.02 -13.65
C TRP A 301 -8.65 -17.11 -14.39
N SER A 302 -8.33 -17.38 -15.65
CA SER A 302 -9.03 -18.37 -16.48
C SER A 302 -8.97 -19.78 -15.89
N VAL A 303 -7.92 -20.11 -15.14
CA VAL A 303 -7.75 -21.41 -14.48
C VAL A 303 -8.70 -21.59 -13.27
N ARG A 304 -9.12 -20.50 -12.61
CA ARG A 304 -9.84 -20.54 -11.31
C ARG A 304 -11.30 -21.01 -11.41
N ARG A 305 -12.05 -20.50 -12.39
CA ARG A 305 -13.52 -20.66 -12.47
C ARG A 305 -14.01 -21.17 -13.83
N GLY A 306 -13.09 -21.44 -14.77
CA GLY A 306 -13.46 -21.73 -16.17
C GLY A 306 -14.05 -20.54 -16.92
N GLU A 307 -14.10 -19.36 -16.29
CA GLU A 307 -14.48 -18.09 -16.91
C GLU A 307 -13.22 -17.26 -17.16
N GLU A 308 -13.08 -16.75 -18.38
CA GLU A 308 -11.97 -15.87 -18.71
C GLU A 308 -12.19 -14.46 -18.16
N TRP A 309 -11.10 -13.83 -17.73
CA TRP A 309 -11.12 -12.40 -17.45
C TRP A 309 -11.35 -11.64 -18.76
N PRO A 310 -12.26 -10.64 -18.79
CA PRO A 310 -12.62 -9.94 -20.03
C PRO A 310 -11.39 -9.26 -20.67
N ASP A 311 -11.23 -9.44 -21.98
CA ASP A 311 -10.19 -8.75 -22.76
C ASP A 311 -10.60 -7.33 -23.12
N ASN A 312 -10.75 -6.50 -22.09
CA ASN A 312 -11.38 -5.19 -22.19
C ASN A 312 -10.40 -4.02 -22.01
N VAL A 313 -9.09 -4.27 -21.99
CA VAL A 313 -8.08 -3.20 -21.90
C VAL A 313 -7.27 -3.12 -23.18
N GLN A 314 -7.39 -2.00 -23.89
CA GLN A 314 -6.55 -1.66 -25.02
C GLN A 314 -5.38 -0.80 -24.55
N PHE A 315 -4.18 -1.37 -24.49
CA PHE A 315 -2.96 -0.62 -24.23
C PHE A 315 -2.44 0.02 -25.53
N HIS A 316 -2.12 1.30 -25.47
CA HIS A 316 -1.56 2.06 -26.57
C HIS A 316 -0.29 2.79 -26.13
N ILE A 317 0.75 2.70 -26.95
CA ILE A 317 1.98 3.46 -26.75
C ILE A 317 1.89 4.81 -27.45
N GLY A 318 2.04 5.89 -26.70
CA GLY A 318 2.00 7.25 -27.25
C GLY A 318 1.85 8.33 -26.18
N ASP A 319 2.07 9.57 -26.59
CA ASP A 319 1.78 10.73 -25.74
C ASP A 319 0.29 11.09 -25.84
N LEU A 320 -0.40 11.13 -24.70
CA LEU A 320 -1.81 11.49 -24.65
C LEU A 320 -2.07 12.93 -25.14
N ALA A 321 -1.10 13.84 -24.99
CA ALA A 321 -1.22 15.20 -25.50
C ALA A 321 -1.37 15.25 -27.03
N GLU A 322 -0.79 14.27 -27.74
CA GLU A 322 -0.84 14.16 -29.20
C GLU A 322 -1.86 13.11 -29.69
N ALA A 323 -2.51 12.39 -28.78
CA ALA A 323 -3.40 11.27 -29.08
C ALA A 323 -4.80 11.67 -29.59
N SER A 324 -5.02 12.93 -29.99
CA SER A 324 -6.32 13.37 -30.54
C SER A 324 -6.87 12.47 -31.67
N PRO A 325 -6.05 11.97 -32.62
CA PRO A 325 -6.51 11.01 -33.62
C PRO A 325 -6.95 9.66 -33.03
N LEU A 326 -6.29 9.19 -31.97
CA LEU A 326 -6.64 7.94 -31.28
C LEU A 326 -7.98 8.08 -30.53
N LEU A 327 -8.23 9.25 -29.94
CA LEU A 327 -9.45 9.57 -29.21
C LEU A 327 -10.62 9.94 -30.15
N ALA A 328 -10.34 10.24 -31.42
CA ALA A 328 -11.35 10.64 -32.40
C ALA A 328 -12.51 9.64 -32.47
N ALA A 329 -13.74 10.17 -32.55
CA ALA A 329 -14.99 9.41 -32.53
C ALA A 329 -15.25 8.54 -31.28
N ARG A 330 -14.44 8.67 -30.21
CA ARG A 330 -14.68 8.03 -28.92
C ARG A 330 -15.29 9.02 -27.93
N GLY A 331 -16.28 8.55 -27.18
CA GLY A 331 -16.82 9.19 -25.99
C GLY A 331 -16.46 8.37 -24.76
N PHE A 332 -15.96 9.02 -23.72
CA PHE A 332 -15.57 8.39 -22.45
C PHE A 332 -16.51 8.77 -21.32
N HIS A 333 -16.89 7.78 -20.54
CA HIS A 333 -17.77 7.88 -19.36
C HIS A 333 -17.00 8.34 -18.14
N ALA A 334 -15.70 8.04 -18.09
CA ALA A 334 -14.76 8.55 -17.10
C ALA A 334 -13.34 8.61 -17.68
N VAL A 335 -12.48 9.40 -17.01
CA VAL A 335 -11.04 9.48 -17.29
C VAL A 335 -10.26 9.32 -15.99
N ALA A 336 -9.24 8.46 -15.98
CA ALA A 336 -8.25 8.36 -14.91
C ALA A 336 -6.89 8.86 -15.40
N LEU A 337 -6.29 9.82 -14.71
CA LEU A 337 -4.96 10.36 -15.04
C LEU A 337 -3.99 10.16 -13.87
N ASP A 338 -2.88 9.47 -14.14
CA ASP A 338 -1.73 9.35 -13.25
C ASP A 338 -0.47 9.80 -14.00
N LEU A 339 -0.31 11.11 -14.11
CA LEU A 339 0.71 11.78 -14.93
C LEU A 339 1.43 12.86 -14.11
N ILE A 340 2.66 13.18 -14.50
CA ILE A 340 3.43 14.26 -13.84
C ILE A 340 2.75 15.62 -14.06
N ASN A 341 2.30 15.89 -15.29
CA ASN A 341 1.73 17.17 -15.73
C ASN A 341 0.35 16.97 -16.38
N PRO A 342 -0.70 16.61 -15.63
CA PRO A 342 -2.01 16.27 -16.19
C PRO A 342 -2.67 17.47 -16.89
N HIS A 343 -2.41 18.71 -16.46
CA HIS A 343 -2.99 19.90 -17.07
C HIS A 343 -2.64 20.05 -18.56
N LEU A 344 -1.51 19.51 -19.02
CA LEU A 344 -1.08 19.58 -20.41
C LEU A 344 -1.89 18.67 -21.33
N VAL A 345 -2.45 17.56 -20.82
CA VAL A 345 -3.22 16.61 -21.63
C VAL A 345 -4.71 16.91 -21.67
N LEU A 346 -5.22 17.70 -20.71
CA LEU A 346 -6.65 17.99 -20.60
C LEU A 346 -7.26 18.64 -21.86
N PRO A 347 -6.61 19.56 -22.59
CA PRO A 347 -7.16 20.08 -23.84
C PRO A 347 -7.45 19.01 -24.89
N ALA A 348 -6.62 17.97 -24.96
CA ALA A 348 -6.82 16.84 -25.87
C ALA A 348 -7.92 15.89 -25.36
N VAL A 349 -8.05 15.71 -24.05
CA VAL A 349 -9.00 14.75 -23.46
C VAL A 349 -10.42 15.29 -23.33
N VAL A 350 -10.58 16.54 -22.90
CA VAL A 350 -11.87 17.15 -22.56
C VAL A 350 -12.90 17.07 -23.71
N PRO A 351 -12.55 17.25 -25.00
CA PRO A 351 -13.50 17.09 -26.10
C PRO A 351 -14.16 15.71 -26.16
N HIS A 352 -13.47 14.66 -25.71
CA HIS A 352 -13.91 13.26 -25.79
C HIS A 352 -14.58 12.75 -24.49
N LEU A 353 -14.53 13.53 -23.42
CA LEU A 353 -15.22 13.21 -22.17
C LEU A 353 -16.72 13.56 -22.27
N HIS A 354 -17.63 12.67 -21.87
CA HIS A 354 -19.08 12.97 -21.90
C HIS A 354 -19.44 14.15 -20.97
N LEU A 355 -20.50 14.90 -21.30
CA LEU A 355 -21.00 15.95 -20.40
C LEU A 355 -21.45 15.32 -19.08
N GLY A 356 -21.08 15.94 -17.96
CA GLY A 356 -21.34 15.42 -16.63
C GLY A 356 -20.38 14.30 -16.19
N ALA A 357 -19.54 13.76 -17.07
CA ALA A 357 -18.57 12.72 -16.73
C ALA A 357 -17.41 13.25 -15.88
N VAL A 358 -16.73 12.34 -15.19
CA VAL A 358 -15.67 12.64 -14.23
C VAL A 358 -14.29 12.32 -14.82
N CYS A 359 -13.34 13.24 -14.59
CA CYS A 359 -11.92 12.99 -14.70
C CYS A 359 -11.31 12.96 -13.29
N ALA A 360 -10.85 11.79 -12.86
CA ALA A 360 -10.12 11.60 -11.61
C ALA A 360 -8.61 11.68 -11.88
N VAL A 361 -7.91 12.49 -11.08
CA VAL A 361 -6.47 12.74 -11.25
C VAL A 361 -5.73 12.34 -9.96
N TYR A 362 -4.69 11.52 -10.11
CA TYR A 362 -3.80 11.08 -9.04
C TYR A 362 -2.53 11.95 -9.04
N LEU A 363 -2.23 12.62 -7.92
CA LEU A 363 -1.09 13.55 -7.81
C LEU A 363 -0.34 13.39 -6.48
N ALA A 364 0.95 13.08 -6.55
CA ALA A 364 1.77 12.88 -5.35
C ALA A 364 1.94 14.17 -4.51
N ASN A 365 2.07 15.32 -5.17
CA ASN A 365 2.41 16.58 -4.51
C ASN A 365 1.27 17.61 -4.60
N ILE A 366 1.07 18.38 -3.52
CA ILE A 366 0.06 19.44 -3.49
C ILE A 366 0.37 20.56 -4.50
N THR A 367 1.64 20.78 -4.83
CA THR A 367 2.04 21.75 -5.87
C THR A 367 1.53 21.34 -7.25
N GLN A 368 1.51 20.05 -7.57
CA GLN A 368 0.93 19.57 -8.83
C GLN A 368 -0.59 19.80 -8.87
N VAL A 369 -1.27 19.74 -7.72
CA VAL A 369 -2.70 20.07 -7.63
C VAL A 369 -2.92 21.56 -7.92
N ILE A 370 -2.04 22.43 -7.40
CA ILE A 370 -2.07 23.87 -7.70
C ILE A 370 -1.88 24.09 -9.21
N ASP A 371 -0.87 23.47 -9.82
CA ASP A 371 -0.61 23.57 -11.26
C ASP A 371 -1.77 23.05 -12.11
N LEU A 372 -2.42 21.97 -11.67
CA LEU A 372 -3.63 21.44 -12.29
C LEU A 372 -4.74 22.50 -12.31
N LEU A 373 -5.07 23.08 -11.14
CA LEU A 373 -6.14 24.07 -11.03
C LEU A 373 -5.83 25.37 -11.79
N GLU A 374 -4.57 25.81 -11.77
CA GLU A 374 -4.13 26.97 -12.53
C GLU A 374 -4.22 26.72 -14.04
N GLY A 375 -3.86 25.52 -14.50
CA GLY A 375 -4.04 25.08 -15.88
C GLY A 375 -5.51 25.12 -16.32
N LEU A 376 -6.42 24.59 -15.48
CA LEU A 376 -7.87 24.65 -15.74
C LEU A 376 -8.37 26.09 -15.91
N ARG A 377 -7.90 27.00 -15.03
CA ARG A 377 -8.28 28.42 -15.03
C ARG A 377 -7.76 29.14 -16.27
N CYS A 378 -6.47 28.99 -16.58
CA CYS A 378 -5.81 29.65 -17.70
C CYS A 378 -6.34 29.18 -19.06
N LEU A 379 -6.63 27.89 -19.19
CA LEU A 379 -7.17 27.29 -20.42
C LEU A 379 -8.70 27.41 -20.52
N ALA A 380 -9.35 27.96 -19.50
CA ALA A 380 -10.80 28.11 -19.41
C ALA A 380 -11.56 26.80 -19.70
N LEU A 381 -10.99 25.66 -19.29
CA LEU A 381 -11.59 24.35 -19.58
C LEU A 381 -12.93 24.19 -18.85
N PRO A 382 -13.92 23.51 -19.47
CA PRO A 382 -15.23 23.25 -18.90
C PRO A 382 -15.19 22.11 -17.87
N LEU A 383 -14.27 22.20 -16.90
CA LEU A 383 -14.10 21.26 -15.81
C LEU A 383 -14.28 21.99 -14.48
N LEU A 384 -15.17 21.47 -13.63
CA LEU A 384 -15.35 21.90 -12.25
C LEU A 384 -14.56 20.98 -11.33
N CYS A 385 -13.69 21.53 -10.48
CA CYS A 385 -13.08 20.77 -9.40
C CYS A 385 -14.11 20.61 -8.28
N GLU A 386 -14.63 19.40 -8.10
CA GLU A 386 -15.64 19.10 -7.06
C GLU A 386 -14.98 18.86 -5.71
N ARG A 387 -13.82 18.20 -5.71
CA ARG A 387 -13.22 17.65 -4.50
C ARG A 387 -11.74 17.33 -4.70
N ILE A 388 -10.96 17.52 -3.64
CA ILE A 388 -9.57 17.08 -3.50
C ILE A 388 -9.48 16.33 -2.17
N VAL A 389 -9.03 15.08 -2.17
CA VAL A 389 -8.93 14.26 -0.95
C VAL A 389 -7.61 13.51 -0.88
N GLU A 390 -7.24 13.12 0.33
CA GLU A 390 -6.25 12.10 0.64
C GLU A 390 -6.98 10.96 1.36
N VAL A 391 -6.68 9.71 1.02
CA VAL A 391 -7.29 8.53 1.66
C VAL A 391 -6.32 7.94 2.66
N GLN A 392 -6.69 7.96 3.95
CA GLN A 392 -5.89 7.36 5.02
C GLN A 392 -6.52 6.04 5.48
N ILE A 393 -5.73 4.97 5.47
CA ILE A 393 -6.09 3.67 6.06
C ILE A 393 -5.20 3.47 7.29
N ARG A 394 -5.83 3.15 8.42
CA ARG A 394 -5.13 2.89 9.67
C ARG A 394 -5.42 1.49 10.18
N ASP A 395 -4.40 0.65 10.19
CA ASP A 395 -4.51 -0.73 10.69
C ASP A 395 -4.57 -0.73 12.23
N TRP A 396 -5.34 -1.66 12.79
CA TRP A 396 -5.48 -1.84 14.22
C TRP A 396 -5.04 -3.24 14.65
N VAL A 397 -4.38 -3.29 15.80
CA VAL A 397 -4.11 -4.54 16.52
C VAL A 397 -5.13 -4.65 17.62
N VAL A 398 -5.93 -5.72 17.55
CA VAL A 398 -6.87 -6.11 18.59
C VAL A 398 -6.45 -7.48 19.09
N ALA A 399 -6.14 -7.57 20.39
CA ALA A 399 -5.66 -8.80 21.00
C ALA A 399 -6.18 -8.94 22.43
N PRO A 400 -6.34 -10.17 22.94
CA PRO A 400 -6.53 -10.42 24.36
C PRO A 400 -5.46 -9.71 25.21
N ALA A 401 -5.87 -9.11 26.32
CA ALA A 401 -4.93 -8.55 27.28
C ALA A 401 -4.17 -9.69 27.96
N LEU A 402 -2.84 -9.60 27.94
CA LEU A 402 -1.94 -10.56 28.57
C LEU A 402 -1.18 -9.89 29.71
N GLN A 403 -1.04 -10.62 30.81
CA GLN A 403 -0.13 -10.31 31.91
C GLN A 403 1.33 -10.54 31.48
N LYS A 404 2.29 -10.07 32.29
CA LYS A 404 3.73 -10.21 31.97
C LYS A 404 4.20 -11.66 31.86
N ASP A 405 3.52 -12.57 32.56
CA ASP A 405 3.75 -14.02 32.54
C ASP A 405 3.08 -14.73 31.34
N GLY A 406 2.35 -14.00 30.49
CA GLY A 406 1.64 -14.53 29.32
C GLY A 406 0.25 -15.09 29.62
N ARG A 407 -0.25 -15.00 30.86
CA ARG A 407 -1.62 -15.38 31.20
C ARG A 407 -2.62 -14.30 30.77
N TYR A 408 -3.84 -14.69 30.42
CA TYR A 408 -4.89 -13.72 30.14
C TYR A 408 -5.21 -12.88 31.37
N CYS A 409 -5.48 -11.59 31.16
CA CYS A 409 -6.13 -10.78 32.19
C CYS A 409 -7.57 -11.26 32.35
N VAL A 410 -8.09 -11.23 33.58
CA VAL A 410 -9.49 -11.55 33.87
C VAL A 410 -10.24 -10.27 34.16
N ARG A 411 -11.43 -10.14 33.59
CA ARG A 411 -12.34 -9.04 33.86
C ARG A 411 -12.84 -9.16 35.30
N LYS A 412 -12.52 -8.19 36.14
CA LYS A 412 -13.03 -8.10 37.51
C LYS A 412 -14.36 -7.36 37.49
N ASP A 413 -15.37 -7.92 38.14
CA ASP A 413 -16.63 -7.23 38.34
C ASP A 413 -16.43 -6.01 39.26
N PRO A 414 -17.23 -4.94 39.09
CA PRO A 414 -17.20 -3.82 40.02
C PRO A 414 -17.54 -4.33 41.42
N VAL A 415 -16.63 -4.14 42.38
CA VAL A 415 -16.90 -4.48 43.79
C VAL A 415 -17.96 -3.52 44.30
N LEU A 416 -19.19 -4.02 44.47
CA LEU A 416 -20.33 -3.20 44.88
C LEU A 416 -20.54 -3.13 46.40
N ASP A 417 -19.80 -3.86 47.22
CA ASP A 417 -19.79 -3.70 48.69
C ASP A 417 -18.47 -4.15 49.32
N GLN A 418 -18.04 -3.48 50.39
CA GLN A 418 -16.71 -3.63 51.02
C GLN A 418 -16.51 -4.88 51.90
N ASP A 419 -17.50 -5.77 52.03
CA ASP A 419 -17.49 -6.80 53.08
C ASP A 419 -17.24 -8.26 52.64
N GLN A 420 -16.76 -8.51 51.42
CA GLN A 420 -16.33 -9.86 51.01
C GLN A 420 -14.94 -9.82 50.37
N ARG A 421 -13.94 -9.67 51.23
CA ARG A 421 -12.52 -9.89 50.91
C ARG A 421 -12.10 -11.29 51.33
N GLU A 422 -12.73 -12.31 50.81
CA GLU A 422 -12.25 -13.70 50.87
C GLU A 422 -13.08 -14.44 49.82
N ASP A 423 -12.46 -15.34 49.05
CA ASP A 423 -13.05 -16.11 47.94
C ASP A 423 -13.11 -15.44 46.55
N ALA A 424 -11.94 -15.18 45.95
CA ALA A 424 -11.87 -15.10 44.47
C ALA A 424 -10.53 -15.51 43.84
N ASP A 425 -9.64 -16.21 44.56
CA ASP A 425 -8.46 -16.85 43.96
C ASP A 425 -8.85 -18.27 43.49
N ARG A 426 -9.78 -18.37 42.54
CA ARG A 426 -9.97 -19.60 41.78
C ARG A 426 -8.97 -19.61 40.63
N GLU A 427 -7.88 -20.34 40.82
CA GLU A 427 -6.92 -20.66 39.78
C GLU A 427 -7.63 -21.39 38.64
N LEU A 428 -7.86 -20.69 37.52
CA LEU A 428 -8.24 -21.31 36.26
C LEU A 428 -6.99 -22.02 35.70
N SER A 429 -7.06 -23.34 35.60
CA SER A 429 -6.05 -24.16 34.95
C SER A 429 -5.98 -23.82 33.46
N ALA A 430 -4.80 -24.00 32.86
CA ALA A 430 -4.47 -23.54 31.50
C ALA A 430 -5.26 -24.23 30.35
N GLU A 431 -6.16 -25.17 30.66
CA GLU A 431 -6.86 -26.01 29.69
C GLU A 431 -8.34 -25.65 29.48
N GLU A 432 -8.93 -24.82 30.33
CA GLU A 432 -10.31 -24.37 30.15
C GLU A 432 -10.36 -23.16 29.23
N HIS A 433 -11.11 -23.27 28.12
CA HIS A 433 -11.37 -22.14 27.25
C HIS A 433 -12.14 -21.07 28.04
N PRO A 434 -11.57 -19.87 28.22
CA PRO A 434 -12.14 -18.85 29.10
C PRO A 434 -13.54 -18.44 28.62
N ALA A 435 -14.48 -18.30 29.56
CA ALA A 435 -15.87 -17.97 29.25
C ALA A 435 -15.97 -16.69 28.41
N PHE A 436 -16.93 -16.65 27.48
CA PHE A 436 -17.16 -15.48 26.63
C PHE A 436 -17.31 -14.20 27.48
N GLY A 437 -16.53 -13.16 27.17
CA GLY A 437 -16.55 -11.87 27.88
C GLY A 437 -15.69 -11.78 29.14
N SER A 438 -15.05 -12.87 29.56
CA SER A 438 -14.16 -12.90 30.75
C SER A 438 -12.78 -12.26 30.51
N ILE A 439 -12.32 -12.20 29.26
CA ILE A 439 -11.03 -11.62 28.89
C ILE A 439 -11.21 -10.19 28.38
N PRO A 440 -10.55 -9.18 28.97
CA PRO A 440 -10.48 -7.85 28.39
C PRO A 440 -9.54 -7.86 27.17
N TYR A 441 -9.87 -7.04 26.17
CA TYR A 441 -9.05 -6.88 24.98
C TYR A 441 -8.32 -5.54 25.00
N ILE A 442 -7.11 -5.53 24.42
CA ILE A 442 -6.41 -4.31 24.06
C ILE A 442 -6.65 -4.01 22.58
N ALA A 443 -6.96 -2.76 22.28
CA ALA A 443 -7.10 -2.26 20.92
C ALA A 443 -6.23 -1.02 20.74
N ARG A 444 -5.34 -1.05 19.76
CA ARG A 444 -4.47 0.09 19.42
C ARG A 444 -4.14 0.11 17.93
N PRO A 445 -3.81 1.29 17.35
CA PRO A 445 -3.25 1.33 16.01
C PRO A 445 -2.01 0.44 15.89
N HIS A 446 -1.86 -0.23 14.75
CA HIS A 446 -0.65 -0.93 14.39
C HIS A 446 0.52 0.07 14.38
N PRO A 447 1.71 -0.28 14.89
CA PRO A 447 2.84 0.66 14.98
C PRO A 447 3.34 1.11 13.60
N GLU A 448 3.23 0.24 12.60
CA GLU A 448 3.54 0.56 11.21
C GLU A 448 2.24 0.91 10.49
N GLN A 449 2.23 2.05 9.82
CA GLN A 449 1.10 2.57 9.06
C GLN A 449 1.60 3.03 7.69
N MET A 450 0.75 2.95 6.68
CA MET A 450 1.09 3.51 5.38
C MET A 450 1.12 5.04 5.45
N SER A 451 2.17 5.63 4.87
CA SER A 451 2.31 7.07 4.72
C SER A 451 1.46 7.60 3.55
N HIS A 452 1.54 8.92 3.34
CA HIS A 452 0.98 9.59 2.16
C HIS A 452 1.34 8.88 0.86
N THR A 453 0.37 8.79 -0.04
CA THR A 453 0.55 8.26 -1.39
C THR A 453 0.28 9.35 -2.43
N ALA A 454 -0.92 9.95 -2.40
CA ALA A 454 -1.32 11.02 -3.29
C ALA A 454 -2.56 11.79 -2.83
N PHE A 455 -2.73 12.96 -3.44
CA PHE A 455 -3.98 13.68 -3.53
C PHE A 455 -4.78 13.18 -4.74
N LEU A 456 -6.07 12.92 -4.53
CA LEU A 456 -7.02 12.52 -5.56
C LEU A 456 -7.94 13.69 -5.87
N VAL A 457 -7.94 14.14 -7.11
CA VAL A 457 -8.71 15.30 -7.57
C VAL A 457 -9.87 14.83 -8.44
N LYS A 458 -11.10 15.22 -8.07
CA LYS A 458 -12.32 14.92 -8.82
C LYS A 458 -12.72 16.14 -9.66
N LEU A 459 -12.59 16.02 -10.98
CA LEU A 459 -13.01 17.03 -11.94
C LEU A 459 -14.27 16.56 -12.67
N ARG A 460 -15.33 17.38 -12.75
CA ARG A 460 -16.53 17.07 -13.54
C ARG A 460 -16.61 17.95 -14.78
N LYS A 461 -16.88 17.36 -15.94
CA LYS A 461 -17.17 18.13 -17.15
C LYS A 461 -18.53 18.81 -17.04
N CYS A 462 -18.54 20.13 -17.11
CA CYS A 462 -19.74 20.95 -17.05
C CYS A 462 -20.06 21.59 -18.41
N VAL A 463 -21.28 22.09 -18.56
CA VAL A 463 -21.61 23.05 -19.63
C VAL A 463 -21.40 24.45 -19.02
N ARG A 464 -20.68 25.32 -19.72
CA ARG A 464 -20.52 26.73 -19.32
C ARG A 464 -21.57 27.60 -19.98
#